data_AF-A0A800A2M9-F1
#
_entry.id   AF-A0A800A2M9-F1
#
_cell.length_a   1.000
_cell.length_b   1.000
_cell.length_c   1.000
_cell.angle_alpha   90.00
_cell.angle_beta   90.00
_cell.angle_gamma   90.00
#
_symmetry.space_group_name_H-M   'P 1'
#
loop_
_entity.id
_entity.type
_entity.pdbx_description
1 polymer ?
#
loop_
_entity_poly.entity_id
_entity_poly.type
_entity_poly.pdbx_seq_one_letter_code
_entity_poly.pdbx_strand_id
1 'polypeptide(L)'
;MELIKLDPRYSTREIPGKCIKCLAERELNNCLLELLRGEGDNKELERRFETLVSFLKSPESKRLRDESEKYLAEGKRVTMSICFEDGKLKYVLNVE
;
A
#
# COMPACT_ATOMS: atom_id res chain seq x y z
N MET A 1 -12.78 10.46 -2.66
CA MET A 1 -11.63 9.81 -3.29
C MET A 1 -10.77 9.29 -2.16
N GLU A 2 -10.58 7.99 -2.08
CA GLU A 2 -9.95 7.38 -0.90
C GLU A 2 -8.45 7.19 -1.09
N LEU A 3 -7.71 7.46 -0.02
CA LEU A 3 -6.26 7.46 -0.01
C LEU A 3 -5.78 6.37 0.95
N ILE A 4 -5.13 5.34 0.40
CA ILE A 4 -4.57 4.25 1.19
C ILE A 4 -3.19 4.67 1.66
N LYS A 5 -2.98 4.71 2.98
CA LYS A 5 -1.69 5.06 3.59
C LYS A 5 -0.98 3.81 4.09
N LEU A 6 0.27 3.64 3.65
CA LEU A 6 1.17 2.57 4.09
C LEU A 6 2.36 3.20 4.81
N ASP A 7 2.56 2.82 6.08
CA ASP A 7 3.58 3.38 6.98
C ASP A 7 4.48 2.25 7.54
N PRO A 8 5.58 1.90 6.84
CA PRO A 8 6.49 0.81 7.23
C PRO A 8 7.21 1.03 8.56
N ARG A 9 7.39 2.29 9.01
CA ARG A 9 8.08 2.77 10.23
C ARG A 9 9.54 2.36 10.44
N TYR A 10 9.98 1.22 9.91
CA TYR A 10 11.31 0.63 10.12
C TYR A 10 11.85 0.06 8.82
N SER A 11 13.18 -0.06 8.71
CA SER A 11 13.76 -0.74 7.57
C SER A 11 13.44 -2.23 7.63
N THR A 12 13.20 -2.85 6.47
CA THR A 12 12.87 -4.28 6.39
C THR A 12 14.05 -5.19 6.68
N ARG A 13 15.26 -4.62 6.68
CA ARG A 13 16.47 -5.26 7.21
C ARG A 13 16.40 -5.46 8.72
N GLU A 14 15.62 -4.64 9.42
CA GLU A 14 15.49 -4.67 10.88
C GLU A 14 14.29 -5.51 11.33
N ILE A 15 13.18 -5.47 10.59
CA ILE A 15 11.94 -6.20 10.95
C ILE A 15 11.28 -6.81 9.70
N PRO A 16 11.14 -8.15 9.62
CA PRO A 16 10.46 -8.81 8.51
C PRO A 16 8.96 -8.47 8.49
N GLY A 17 8.36 -8.43 7.30
CA GLY A 17 6.91 -8.21 7.14
C GLY A 17 6.45 -6.75 7.28
N LYS A 18 7.37 -5.79 7.32
CA LYS A 18 7.06 -4.36 7.48
C LYS A 18 7.30 -3.47 6.26
N CYS A 19 7.71 -4.02 5.10
CA CYS A 19 7.81 -3.20 3.88
C CYS A 19 6.44 -2.72 3.41
N ILE A 20 6.44 -1.67 2.57
CA ILE A 20 5.23 -1.19 1.89
C ILE A 20 4.47 -2.30 1.15
N LYS A 21 5.17 -3.29 0.57
CA LYS A 21 4.54 -4.43 -0.11
C LYS A 21 3.76 -5.29 0.90
N CYS A 22 4.38 -5.66 2.02
CA CYS A 22 3.73 -6.46 3.04
C CYS A 22 2.54 -5.72 3.67
N LEU A 23 2.64 -4.41 3.85
CA LEU A 23 1.53 -3.59 4.31
C LEU A 23 0.37 -3.58 3.30
N ALA A 24 0.67 -3.40 2.00
CA ALA A 24 -0.33 -3.47 0.95
C ALA A 24 -0.99 -4.86 0.86
N GLU A 25 -0.23 -5.96 0.97
CA GLU A 25 -0.75 -7.33 1.01
C GLU A 25 -1.64 -7.57 2.23
N ARG A 26 -1.28 -7.00 3.38
CA ARG A 26 -2.09 -7.09 4.60
C ARG A 26 -3.41 -6.35 4.44
N GLU A 27 -3.38 -5.12 3.95
CA GLU A 27 -4.61 -4.36 3.69
C GLU A 27 -5.46 -5.02 2.62
N LEU A 28 -4.85 -5.64 1.61
CA LEU A 28 -5.57 -6.38 0.57
C LEU A 28 -6.33 -7.56 1.18
N ASN A 29 -5.67 -8.33 2.05
CA ASN A 29 -6.30 -9.44 2.75
C ASN A 29 -7.41 -8.97 3.70
N ASN A 30 -7.23 -7.83 4.38
CA ASN A 30 -8.30 -7.25 5.20
C ASN A 30 -9.51 -6.89 4.33
N CYS A 31 -9.30 -6.20 3.21
CA CYS A 31 -10.37 -5.85 2.27
C CYS A 31 -11.09 -7.11 1.76
N LEU A 32 -10.33 -8.16 1.40
CA LEU A 32 -10.89 -9.42 0.94
C LEU A 32 -11.77 -10.08 2.02
N LEU A 33 -11.28 -10.14 3.26
CA LEU A 33 -12.04 -10.73 4.36
C LEU A 33 -13.31 -9.94 4.66
N GLU A 34 -13.27 -8.62 4.58
CA GLU A 34 -14.46 -7.77 4.75
C GLU A 34 -15.45 -7.94 3.59
N LEU A 35 -14.99 -8.05 2.34
CA LEU A 35 -15.85 -8.32 1.18
C LEU A 35 -16.55 -9.68 1.31
N LEU A 36 -15.85 -10.69 1.81
CA LEU A 36 -16.42 -12.03 2.02
C LEU A 36 -17.40 -12.10 3.20
N ARG A 37 -17.28 -11.20 4.19
CA ARG A 37 -18.12 -11.17 5.39
C ARG A 37 -19.33 -10.25 5.27
N GLY A 38 -19.27 -9.25 4.40
CA GLY A 38 -20.33 -8.26 4.24
C GLY A 38 -21.56 -8.82 3.53
N GLU A 39 -22.75 -8.43 4.00
CA GLU A 39 -24.00 -8.58 3.26
C GLU A 39 -24.24 -7.30 2.47
N GLY A 40 -23.86 -7.28 1.19
CA GLY A 40 -24.16 -6.18 0.27
C GLY A 40 -22.97 -5.64 -0.53
N ASP A 41 -23.30 -4.82 -1.53
CA ASP A 41 -22.38 -4.23 -2.50
C ASP A 41 -21.62 -3.05 -1.87
N ASN A 42 -20.41 -3.30 -1.37
CA ASN A 42 -19.55 -2.27 -0.79
C ASN A 42 -18.54 -1.75 -1.83
N LYS A 43 -19.02 -0.86 -2.70
CA LYS A 43 -18.25 -0.25 -3.79
C LYS A 43 -16.98 0.46 -3.33
N GLU A 44 -16.93 0.95 -2.09
CA GLU A 44 -15.74 1.58 -1.53
C GLU A 44 -14.66 0.53 -1.24
N LEU A 45 -15.06 -0.57 -0.59
CA LEU A 45 -14.19 -1.69 -0.30
C LEU A 45 -13.69 -2.40 -1.56
N GLU A 46 -14.55 -2.54 -2.57
CA GLU A 46 -14.16 -3.04 -3.90
C GLU A 46 -13.10 -2.15 -4.56
N ARG A 47 -13.30 -0.82 -4.53
CA ARG A 47 -12.31 0.13 -5.08
C ARG A 47 -10.98 0.09 -4.33
N ARG A 48 -11.00 -0.03 -3.00
CA ARG A 48 -9.79 -0.23 -2.20
C ARG A 48 -9.07 -1.50 -2.61
N PHE A 49 -9.81 -2.60 -2.74
CA PHE A 49 -9.27 -3.89 -3.17
C PHE A 49 -8.63 -3.79 -4.57
N GLU A 50 -9.34 -3.22 -5.55
CA GLU A 50 -8.81 -3.00 -6.90
C GLU A 50 -7.55 -2.12 -6.91
N THR A 51 -7.53 -1.07 -6.09
CA THR A 51 -6.38 -0.17 -5.95
C THR A 51 -5.16 -0.93 -5.44
N LEU A 52 -5.34 -1.76 -4.41
CA LEU A 52 -4.26 -2.57 -3.83
C LEU A 52 -3.76 -3.67 -4.77
N VAL A 53 -4.67 -4.36 -5.49
CA VAL A 53 -4.28 -5.35 -6.51
C VAL A 53 -3.50 -4.69 -7.63
N SER A 54 -3.99 -3.55 -8.14
CA SER A 54 -3.34 -2.79 -9.21
C SER A 54 -1.95 -2.34 -8.78
N PHE A 55 -1.82 -1.85 -7.55
CA PHE A 55 -0.54 -1.50 -6.96
C PHE A 55 0.40 -2.70 -6.91
N LEU A 56 0.00 -3.80 -6.27
CA LEU A 56 0.85 -4.98 -6.06
C LEU A 56 1.30 -5.66 -7.36
N LYS A 57 0.48 -5.58 -8.42
CA LYS A 57 0.82 -6.11 -9.76
C LYS A 57 1.66 -5.14 -10.59
N SER A 58 1.70 -3.86 -10.22
CA SER A 58 2.46 -2.85 -10.96
C SER A 58 3.98 -3.09 -10.82
N PRO A 59 4.77 -2.82 -11.87
CA PRO A 59 6.24 -2.84 -11.76
C PRO A 59 6.76 -1.78 -10.79
N GLU A 60 5.99 -0.72 -10.57
CA GLU A 60 6.29 0.38 -9.65
C GLU A 60 6.34 -0.06 -8.19
N SER A 61 5.56 -1.09 -7.81
CA SER A 61 5.56 -1.62 -6.44
C SER A 61 6.95 -2.05 -5.96
N LYS A 62 7.77 -2.64 -6.85
CA LYS A 62 9.14 -3.04 -6.53
C LYS A 62 10.02 -1.82 -6.36
N ARG A 63 9.97 -0.87 -7.30
CA ARG A 63 10.77 0.34 -7.25
C ARG A 63 10.47 1.15 -5.98
N LEU A 64 9.21 1.36 -5.67
CA LEU A 64 8.76 2.11 -4.48
C LEU A 64 9.17 1.40 -3.19
N ARG A 65 9.23 0.07 -3.20
CA ARG A 65 9.72 -0.71 -2.07
C ARG A 65 11.20 -0.46 -1.86
N ASP A 66 11.99 -0.60 -2.91
CA ASP A 66 13.44 -0.43 -2.83
C ASP A 66 13.81 1.01 -2.41
N GLU A 67 13.10 2.03 -2.94
CA GLU A 67 13.26 3.44 -2.53
C GLU A 67 12.86 3.65 -1.06
N SER A 68 11.71 3.14 -0.63
CA SER A 68 11.26 3.22 0.76
C SER A 68 12.26 2.56 1.72
N GLU A 69 12.75 1.36 1.40
CA GLU A 69 13.73 0.63 2.22
C GLU A 69 15.05 1.39 2.35
N LYS A 70 15.48 2.09 1.28
CA LYS A 70 16.67 2.93 1.30
C LYS A 70 16.51 4.09 2.29
N TYR A 71 15.42 4.84 2.21
CA TYR A 71 15.17 5.97 3.12
C TYR A 71 15.02 5.52 4.58
N LEU A 72 14.35 4.40 4.82
CA LEU A 72 14.22 3.82 6.16
C LEU A 72 15.59 3.40 6.72
N ALA A 73 16.48 2.85 5.88
CA ALA A 73 17.85 2.51 6.29
C ALA A 73 18.71 3.74 6.59
N GLU A 74 18.37 4.91 6.03
CA GLU A 74 18.96 6.21 6.38
C GLU A 74 18.37 6.81 7.68
N GLY A 75 17.44 6.10 8.34
CA GLY A 75 16.76 6.56 9.57
C GLY A 75 15.61 7.52 9.33
N LYS A 76 15.19 7.72 8.07
CA LYS A 76 14.08 8.61 7.70
C LYS A 76 12.74 7.92 7.87
N ARG A 77 11.68 8.70 8.07
CA ARG A 77 10.30 8.20 8.08
C ARG A 77 9.75 8.23 6.67
N VAL A 78 9.04 7.18 6.30
CA VAL A 78 8.45 7.05 4.97
C VAL A 78 6.98 6.75 5.10
N THR A 79 6.13 7.57 4.47
CA THR A 79 4.71 7.30 4.31
C THR A 79 4.39 7.22 2.83
N MET A 80 3.80 6.10 2.41
CA MET A 80 3.33 5.93 1.05
C MET A 80 1.82 6.11 0.98
N SER A 81 1.36 6.96 0.07
CA SER A 81 -0.06 7.17 -0.20
C SER A 81 -0.40 6.65 -1.60
N ILE A 82 -1.43 5.84 -1.72
CA ILE A 82 -1.91 5.27 -2.99
C ILE A 82 -3.34 5.75 -3.21
N CYS A 83 -3.62 6.27 -4.40
CA CYS A 83 -4.97 6.62 -4.83
C CYS A 83 -5.20 6.26 -6.30
N PHE A 84 -6.46 6.11 -6.67
CA PHE A 84 -6.87 5.84 -8.04
C PHE A 84 -7.60 7.08 -8.58
N GLU A 85 -6.99 7.77 -9.54
CA GLU A 85 -7.48 9.04 -10.13
C GLU A 85 -7.51 8.94 -11.65
N ASP A 86 -8.62 9.31 -12.29
CA ASP A 86 -8.76 9.33 -13.75
C ASP A 86 -8.34 8.02 -14.44
N GLY A 87 -8.67 6.87 -13.83
CA GLY A 87 -8.31 5.56 -14.37
C GLY A 87 -6.83 5.19 -14.21
N LYS A 88 -6.05 6.00 -13.48
CA LYS A 88 -4.63 5.77 -13.24
C LYS A 88 -4.34 5.64 -11.75
N LEU A 89 -3.50 4.68 -11.42
CA LEU A 89 -2.93 4.56 -10.09
C LEU A 89 -1.93 5.71 -9.89
N LYS A 90 -2.12 6.51 -8.85
CA LYS A 90 -1.16 7.52 -8.39
C LYS A 90 -0.61 7.10 -7.04
N TYR A 91 0.67 7.38 -6.84
CA TYR A 91 1.37 7.08 -5.61
C TYR A 91 2.25 8.25 -5.23
N VAL A 92 2.27 8.57 -3.95
CA VAL A 92 3.09 9.64 -3.37
C VAL A 92 3.90 9.03 -2.25
N LEU A 93 5.22 9.13 -2.37
CA LEU A 93 6.17 8.77 -1.32
C LEU A 93 6.56 10.04 -0.57
N ASN A 94 6.13 10.17 0.68
CA ASN A 94 6.55 11.26 1.56
C ASN A 94 7.68 10.74 2.46
N VAL A 95 8.77 11.51 2.54
CA VAL A 95 9.95 11.19 3.34
C VAL A 95 10.23 12.35 4.29
N GLU A 96 10.34 12.05 5.58
CA GLU A 96 10.64 13.00 6.67
C GLU A 96 11.94 12.65 7.39
#